data_AF-A0A6B3FBY3-F1
#
_entry.id   AF-A0A6B3FBY3-F1
#
_cell.length_a   1.000
_cell.length_b   1.000
_cell.length_c   1.000
_cell.angle_alpha   90.00
_cell.angle_beta   90.00
_cell.angle_gamma   90.00
#
_symmetry.space_group_name_H-M   'P 1'
#
loop_
_entity.id
_entity.type
_entity.pdbx_description
1 polymer ?
#
loop_
_entity_poly.entity_id
_entity_poly.type
_entity_poly.pdbx_seq_one_letter_code
_entity_poly.pdbx_strand_id
1 'polypeptide(L)' 'MKAFRLDELDLERSVNDGAYLQFLRERNMSVGLYALDAGAADTQQPHRQDEVYLVVSGRAALTVGQETTEVARGS' A
#
# COMPACT_ATOMS: atom_id res chain seq x y z
N MET A 1 -12.07 19.88 2.25
CA MET A 1 -11.32 18.77 2.88
C MET A 1 -11.59 17.51 2.08
N LYS A 2 -10.56 16.74 1.71
CA LYS A 2 -10.75 15.39 1.18
C LYS A 2 -10.67 14.41 2.33
N ALA A 3 -11.65 13.53 2.45
CA ALA A 3 -11.69 12.46 3.45
C ALA A 3 -11.95 11.15 2.71
N PHE A 4 -11.19 10.12 3.05
CA PHE A 4 -11.30 8.80 2.47
C PHE A 4 -11.52 7.80 3.60
N ARG A 5 -12.34 6.77 3.34
CA ARG A 5 -12.60 5.71 4.31
C ARG A 5 -12.01 4.40 3.80
N LEU A 6 -11.28 3.69 4.67
CA LEU A 6 -10.58 2.47 4.29
C LEU A 6 -11.52 1.34 3.85
N ASP A 7 -12.71 1.26 4.43
CA ASP A 7 -13.74 0.29 4.05
C ASP A 7 -14.23 0.50 2.61
N GLU A 8 -14.46 1.76 2.22
CA GLU A 8 -14.86 2.12 0.85
C GLU A 8 -13.74 1.88 -0.17
N LEU A 9 -12.51 2.28 0.17
CA LEU A 9 -11.34 2.10 -0.70
C LEU A 9 -10.99 0.62 -0.90
N ASP A 10 -11.09 -0.20 0.15
CA ASP A 10 -10.80 -1.63 0.04
C ASP A 10 -11.85 -2.35 -0.80
N LEU A 11 -13.12 -1.96 -0.65
CA LEU A 11 -14.19 -2.43 -1.52
C LEU A 11 -13.92 -2.05 -2.98
N GLU A 12 -13.62 -0.79 -3.27
CA GLU A 12 -13.29 -0.33 -4.63
C GLU A 12 -12.10 -1.09 -5.23
N ARG A 13 -11.03 -1.24 -4.45
CA ARG A 13 -9.83 -2.00 -4.84
C ARG A 13 -10.20 -3.44 -5.19
N SER A 14 -10.97 -4.11 -4.32
CA SER A 14 -11.36 -5.51 -4.48
C SER A 14 -12.25 -5.75 -5.70
N VAL A 15 -13.17 -4.83 -6.01
CA VAL A 15 -14.08 -4.92 -7.16
C VAL A 15 -13.34 -4.76 -8.50
N ASN A 16 -12.20 -4.06 -8.50
CA ASN A 16 -11.38 -3.86 -9.70
C ASN A 16 -10.27 -4.91 -9.85
N ASP A 17 -10.35 -6.04 -9.12
CA ASP A 17 -9.37 -7.14 -9.11
C ASP A 17 -7.91 -6.68 -8.91
N GLY A 18 -7.73 -5.53 -8.26
CA GLY A 18 -6.44 -4.88 -8.11
C GLY A 18 -5.82 -5.21 -6.76
N ALA A 19 -4.54 -5.60 -6.75
CA ALA A 19 -3.75 -5.52 -5.53
C ALA A 19 -3.57 -4.05 -5.08
N TYR A 20 -3.65 -3.08 -6.02
CA TYR A 20 -3.37 -1.66 -5.80
C TYR A 20 -4.50 -0.75 -6.30
N LEU A 21 -4.87 0.25 -5.50
CA LEU A 21 -5.79 1.34 -5.86
C LEU A 21 -5.16 2.70 -5.51
N GLN A 22 -4.86 3.54 -6.50
CA GLN A 22 -4.42 4.92 -6.27
C GLN A 22 -5.62 5.87 -6.11
N PHE A 23 -5.97 6.22 -4.88
CA PHE A 23 -7.14 7.04 -4.57
C PHE A 23 -6.86 8.55 -4.42
N LEU A 24 -5.59 8.95 -4.32
CA LEU A 24 -5.19 10.35 -4.32
C LEU A 24 -4.06 10.59 -5.31
N ARG A 25 -4.22 11.64 -6.12
CA ARG A 25 -3.16 12.17 -7.00
C ARG A 25 -3.16 13.69 -6.93
N GLU A 26 -2.05 14.23 -6.47
CA GLU A 26 -1.78 15.67 -6.36
C GLU A 26 -0.44 15.99 -7.01
N ARG A 27 -0.10 17.28 -7.11
CA ARG A 27 1.11 17.74 -7.80
C ARG A 27 2.40 17.08 -7.31
N ASN A 28 2.52 16.88 -6.00
CA ASN A 28 3.76 16.43 -5.35
C ASN A 28 3.58 15.11 -4.57
N MET A 29 2.41 14.47 -4.63
CA MET A 29 2.12 13.27 -3.85
C MET A 29 0.99 12.47 -4.49
N SER A 30 1.11 11.15 -4.43
CA SER A 30 0.02 10.22 -4.66
C SER A 30 -0.12 9.31 -3.44
N VAL A 31 -1.31 8.78 -3.22
CA VAL A 31 -1.57 7.78 -2.18
C VAL A 31 -2.37 6.66 -2.79
N GLY A 32 -2.00 5.43 -2.45
CA GLY A 32 -2.74 4.26 -2.83
C GLY A 32 -2.91 3.27 -1.69
N LEU A 33 -3.94 2.44 -1.80
CA LEU A 33 -4.20 1.29 -0.96
C LEU A 33 -3.67 0.05 -1.66
N TYR A 34 -2.77 -0.66 -1.00
CA TYR A 34 -2.19 -1.91 -1.50
C TYR A 34 -2.53 -3.06 -0.55
N ALA A 35 -2.93 -4.21 -1.12
CA ALA A 35 -3.22 -5.42 -0.36
C ALA A 35 -2.71 -6.66 -1.09
N LEU A 36 -2.12 -7.56 -0.33
CA LEU A 36 -1.58 -8.84 -0.78
C LEU A 36 -2.22 -9.97 -0.01
N ASP A 37 -2.45 -11.09 -0.69
CA ASP A 37 -2.83 -12.34 -0.05
C ASP A 37 -1.68 -12.88 0.82
N ALA A 38 -2.02 -13.69 1.82
CA ALA A 38 -1.02 -14.32 2.67
C ALA A 38 -0.06 -15.18 1.83
N GLY A 39 1.24 -14.87 1.90
CA GLY A 39 2.29 -15.56 1.15
C GLY A 39 2.51 -15.03 -0.27
N ALA A 40 1.71 -14.07 -0.76
CA ALA A 40 1.99 -13.40 -2.01
C ALA A 40 3.22 -12.48 -1.87
N ALA A 41 4.03 -12.44 -2.91
CA ALA A 41 5.15 -11.51 -3.01
C ALA A 41 4.71 -10.20 -3.66
N ASP A 42 5.28 -9.09 -3.19
CA ASP A 42 5.14 -7.81 -3.88
C ASP A 42 5.85 -7.88 -5.26
N THR A 43 5.17 -7.39 -6.29
CA THR A 43 5.66 -7.34 -7.67
C THR A 43 6.04 -5.93 -8.12
N GLN A 44 5.88 -4.94 -7.25
CA GLN A 44 6.27 -3.56 -7.53
C GLN A 44 7.78 -3.45 -7.79
N GLN A 45 8.15 -2.46 -8.59
CA GLN A 45 9.51 -2.21 -9.02
C GLN A 45 9.99 -0.88 -8.45
N PRO A 46 11.29 -0.72 -8.16
CA PRO A 46 11.84 0.54 -7.67
C PRO A 46 11.46 1.73 -8.55
N HIS A 47 11.11 2.84 -7.93
CA HIS A 47 10.80 4.08 -8.64
C HIS A 47 11.51 5.30 -8.03
N ARG A 48 11.36 6.45 -8.69
CA ARG A 48 12.13 7.68 -8.37
C ARG A 48 11.57 8.52 -7.23
N GLN A 49 10.40 8.20 -6.71
CA GLN A 49 9.78 8.95 -5.62
C GLN A 49 10.14 8.31 -4.28
N ASP A 50 10.26 9.14 -3.24
CA ASP A 50 10.27 8.67 -1.86
C ASP A 50 8.89 8.10 -1.51
N GLU A 51 8.86 7.07 -0.68
CA GLU A 51 7.64 6.36 -0.29
C GLU A 51 7.51 6.28 1.24
N VAL A 52 6.26 6.27 1.69
CA VAL A 52 5.89 5.97 3.08
C VAL A 52 4.82 4.90 3.04
N TYR A 53 5.08 3.80 3.74
CA TYR A 53 4.11 2.73 3.95
C TYR A 53 3.54 2.83 5.36
N LEU A 54 2.23 2.66 5.49
CA LEU A 54 1.55 2.47 6.77
C LEU A 54 0.79 1.16 6.70
N VAL A 55 1.14 0.21 7.57
CA VAL A 55 0.41 -1.06 7.61
C VAL A 55 -0.91 -0.85 8.35
N VAL A 56 -2.02 -0.88 7.61
CA VAL A 56 -3.37 -0.71 8.19
C VAL A 56 -3.92 -1.99 8.83
N SER A 57 -3.51 -3.16 8.33
CA SER A 57 -3.89 -4.48 8.82
C SER A 57 -2.90 -5.56 8.37
N GLY A 58 -2.85 -6.69 9.07
CA GLY A 58 -1.97 -7.81 8.73
C GLY A 58 -0.53 -7.60 9.21
N ARG A 59 0.38 -8.33 8.59
CA ARG A 59 1.83 -8.29 8.81
C ARG A 59 2.56 -8.73 7.55
N ALA A 60 3.80 -8.27 7.38
CA ALA A 60 4.66 -8.63 6.25
C ALA A 60 6.14 -8.49 6.63
N ALA A 61 7.02 -9.08 5.83
CA ALA A 61 8.43 -8.72 5.80
C ALA A 61 8.65 -7.70 4.69
N LEU A 62 9.11 -6.50 5.04
CA LEU A 62 9.40 -5.41 4.11
C LEU A 62 10.91 -5.31 3.89
N THR A 63 11.32 -5.34 2.62
CA THR A 63 12.74 -5.15 2.25
C THR A 63 12.93 -3.79 1.60
N VAL A 64 13.80 -2.96 2.19
CA VAL A 64 14.22 -1.66 1.64
C VAL A 64 15.72 -1.68 1.42
N GLY A 65 16.14 -1.62 0.16
CA GLY A 65 17.55 -1.74 -0.20
C GLY A 65 18.11 -3.12 0.13
N GLN A 66 18.87 -3.24 1.22
CA GLN A 66 19.47 -4.50 1.70
C GLN A 66 18.94 -4.92 3.08
N GLU A 67 18.04 -4.14 3.66
CA GLU A 67 17.49 -4.38 4.99
C GLU A 67 16.09 -4.95 4.87
N THR A 68 15.82 -6.02 5.63
CA THR A 68 14.48 -6.61 5.76
C THR A 68 14.02 -6.48 7.20
N THR A 69 12.79 -6.00 7.40
CA THR A 69 12.18 -5.86 8.72
C THR A 69 10.76 -6.41 8.73
N GLU A 70 10.33 -6.92 9.88
CA GLU A 70 8.95 -7.33 10.10
C GLU A 70 8.11 -6.09 10.40
N VAL A 71 7.04 -5.90 9.63
CA VAL A 71 6.08 -4.82 9.81
C VAL A 71 4.71 -5.39 10.17
N ALA A 72 3.98 -4.69 11.02
CA ALA A 72 2.64 -5.05 11.41
C ALA A 72 1.78 -3.79 11.54
N ARG A 73 0.49 -3.96 11.84
CA ARG A 73 -0.43 -2.84 11.98
C ARG A 73 0.14 -1.67 12.79
N GLY A 74 0.19 -0.49 12.19
CA GLY A 74 0.69 0.75 12.80
C GLY A 74 2.19 1.00 12.65
N SER A 75 2.92 0.10 11.97
CA SER A 75 4.26 0.35 11.44
C SER A 75 4.22 1.26 10.22
#